data_AF-A0A422HK71-F1
#
_entry.id   AF-A0A422HK71-F1
#
_cell.length_a   1.000
_cell.length_b   1.000
_cell.length_c   1.000
_cell.angle_alpha   90.00
_cell.angle_beta   90.00
_cell.angle_gamma   90.00
#
_symmetry.space_group_name_H-M   'P 1'
#
loop_
_entity.id
_entity.type
_entity.pdbx_description
1 polymer ?
#
loop_
_entity_poly.entity_id
_entity_poly.type
_entity_poly.pdbx_seq_one_letter_code
_entity_poly.pdbx_strand_id
1 'polypeptide(L)'
;MNTSTSENNLQDTATPKPDILHRLSPGEQEQLRAYIDHIIREKTDGIEELYQAIAMIAKYIPRFVLIPLMVDHIRPAIAAGVCRHMGIEQSAGYANDLPLEYFSEVSKHLDDVTMAGVVGRMKKHQAEKFIHYELQHHLLHMFEIAEHLDERMLSIIARHVTLPEHSDDLLEHPHRELIRRIRDKQ
;
A
#
# COMPACT_ATOMS: atom_id res chain seq x y z
N MET A 1 -9.51 -30.62 -1.73
CA MET A 1 -9.31 -30.08 -0.37
C MET A 1 -8.92 -28.61 -0.54
N ASN A 2 -9.77 -27.72 -0.03
CA ASN A 2 -9.65 -26.27 0.12
C ASN A 2 -9.30 -25.37 -1.08
N THR A 3 -10.32 -24.68 -1.59
CA THR A 3 -10.21 -23.27 -2.04
C THR A 3 -11.51 -22.54 -1.69
N SER A 4 -11.68 -22.20 -0.41
CA SER A 4 -12.30 -20.92 0.00
C SER A 4 -11.26 -19.84 -0.36
N THR A 5 -11.55 -18.65 -0.90
CA THR A 5 -12.58 -17.69 -0.55
C THR A 5 -12.66 -16.67 -1.70
N SER A 6 -13.80 -16.53 -2.39
CA SER A 6 -14.06 -15.42 -3.34
C SER A 6 -15.27 -14.58 -2.93
N GLU A 7 -15.75 -14.75 -1.70
CA GLU A 7 -16.73 -13.88 -1.07
C GLU A 7 -15.96 -12.73 -0.39
N ASN A 8 -15.74 -11.60 -1.09
CA ASN A 8 -15.95 -10.23 -0.57
C ASN A 8 -15.47 -9.05 -1.44
N ASN A 9 -14.95 -9.22 -2.65
CA ASN A 9 -14.30 -8.11 -3.39
C ASN A 9 -15.22 -7.01 -3.99
N LEU A 10 -16.46 -6.82 -3.52
CA LEU A 10 -17.34 -5.71 -3.98
C LEU A 10 -17.70 -4.70 -2.88
N GLN A 11 -17.10 -4.81 -1.70
CA GLN A 11 -17.25 -3.84 -0.61
C GLN A 11 -16.10 -2.81 -0.56
N ASP A 12 -14.94 -3.10 -1.14
CA ASP A 12 -13.72 -2.30 -0.98
C ASP A 12 -13.39 -1.38 -2.18
N THR A 13 -14.35 -0.60 -2.65
CA THR A 13 -14.01 0.54 -3.51
C THR A 13 -14.29 1.83 -2.75
N ALA A 14 -13.25 2.66 -2.55
CA ALA A 14 -13.37 4.00 -1.95
C ALA A 14 -14.29 4.96 -2.76
N THR A 15 -14.77 4.52 -3.92
CA THR A 15 -15.73 5.24 -4.76
C THR A 15 -17.16 4.80 -4.43
N PRO A 16 -18.07 5.71 -4.07
CA PRO A 16 -19.46 5.37 -3.79
C PRO A 16 -20.12 4.76 -5.05
N LYS A 17 -20.88 3.68 -4.85
CA LYS A 17 -21.58 3.00 -5.94
C LYS A 17 -22.62 3.95 -6.55
N PRO A 18 -22.65 4.14 -7.88
CA PRO A 18 -23.71 4.90 -8.51
C PRO A 18 -25.10 4.35 -8.16
N ASP A 19 -26.04 5.22 -7.80
CA ASP A 19 -27.41 4.86 -7.37
C ASP A 19 -28.14 3.94 -8.37
N ILE A 20 -27.79 4.04 -9.65
CA ILE A 20 -28.36 3.20 -10.71
C ILE A 20 -28.05 1.72 -10.52
N LEU A 21 -26.91 1.38 -9.91
CA LEU A 21 -26.52 -0.02 -9.65
C LEU A 21 -27.40 -0.67 -8.58
N HIS A 22 -27.92 0.12 -7.63
CA HIS A 22 -28.84 -0.36 -6.60
C HIS A 22 -30.24 -0.70 -7.15
N ARG A 23 -30.56 -0.25 -8.36
CA ARG A 23 -31.84 -0.54 -9.04
C ARG A 23 -31.84 -1.83 -9.83
N LEU A 24 -30.67 -2.45 -10.03
CA LEU A 24 -30.52 -3.72 -10.71
C LEU A 24 -30.91 -4.86 -9.76
N SER A 25 -31.61 -5.87 -10.29
CA SER A 25 -31.85 -7.12 -9.57
C SER A 25 -30.53 -7.85 -9.29
N PRO A 26 -30.46 -8.76 -8.30
CA PRO A 26 -29.24 -9.49 -7.99
C PRO A 26 -28.63 -10.24 -9.19
N GLY A 27 -29.47 -10.79 -10.07
CA GLY A 27 -29.00 -11.46 -11.29
C GLY A 27 -28.40 -10.50 -12.33
N GLU A 28 -28.96 -9.30 -12.47
CA GLU A 28 -28.41 -8.25 -13.36
C GLU A 28 -27.11 -7.66 -12.80
N GLN A 29 -27.00 -7.53 -11.47
CA GLN A 29 -25.76 -7.11 -10.82
C GLN A 29 -24.63 -8.11 -11.08
N GLU A 30 -24.90 -9.41 -11.00
CA GLU A 30 -23.91 -10.45 -11.29
C GLU A 30 -23.49 -10.47 -12.76
N GLN A 31 -24.44 -10.31 -13.69
CA GLN A 31 -24.13 -10.20 -15.12
C GLN A 31 -23.29 -8.97 -15.44
N LEU A 32 -23.64 -7.82 -14.86
CA LEU A 32 -22.87 -6.59 -15.02
C LEU A 32 -21.46 -6.74 -14.44
N ARG A 33 -21.32 -7.38 -13.27
CA ARG A 33 -20.03 -7.69 -12.67
C ARG A 33 -19.17 -8.54 -13.61
N ALA A 34 -19.73 -9.64 -14.11
CA ALA A 34 -19.02 -10.52 -15.03
C ALA A 34 -18.58 -9.78 -16.31
N TYR A 35 -19.41 -8.87 -16.82
CA TYR A 35 -19.07 -8.05 -17.99
C TYR A 35 -17.97 -7.02 -17.69
N ILE A 36 -18.05 -6.32 -16.56
CA ILE A 36 -17.00 -5.38 -16.12
C ILE A 36 -15.68 -6.11 -15.92
N ASP A 37 -15.69 -7.26 -15.22
CA ASP A 37 -14.51 -8.09 -15.01
C ASP A 37 -13.91 -8.55 -16.34
N HIS A 38 -14.75 -8.92 -17.31
CA HIS A 38 -14.30 -9.27 -18.65
C HIS A 38 -13.62 -8.08 -19.36
N ILE A 39 -14.22 -6.88 -19.35
CA ILE A 39 -13.62 -5.68 -19.94
C ILE A 39 -12.29 -5.37 -19.25
N ILE A 40 -12.24 -5.38 -17.92
CA ILE A 40 -11.02 -5.09 -17.17
C ILE A 40 -9.93 -6.08 -17.59
N ARG A 41 -10.22 -7.39 -17.57
CA ARG A 41 -9.27 -8.42 -17.99
C ARG A 41 -8.78 -8.22 -19.42
N GLU A 42 -9.67 -7.92 -20.36
CA GLU A 42 -9.30 -7.67 -21.75
C GLU A 42 -8.42 -6.42 -21.89
N LYS A 43 -8.70 -5.35 -21.12
CA LYS A 43 -7.93 -4.10 -21.17
C LYS A 43 -6.64 -4.14 -20.39
N THR A 44 -6.50 -5.04 -19.41
CA THR A 44 -5.31 -5.20 -18.58
C THR A 44 -4.49 -6.43 -18.95
N ASP A 45 -4.86 -7.14 -20.01
CA ASP A 45 -4.11 -8.31 -20.50
C ASP A 45 -2.65 -7.92 -20.81
N GLY A 46 -1.70 -8.72 -20.34
CA GLY A 46 -0.27 -8.48 -20.52
C GLY A 46 0.36 -7.42 -19.59
N ILE A 47 -0.41 -6.71 -18.76
CA ILE A 47 0.14 -5.70 -17.83
C ILE A 47 1.02 -6.36 -16.77
N GLU A 48 0.61 -7.52 -16.27
CA GLU A 48 1.34 -8.23 -15.22
C GLU A 48 2.69 -8.75 -15.73
N GLU A 49 2.71 -9.32 -16.94
CA GLU A 49 3.91 -9.73 -17.65
C GLU A 49 4.84 -8.54 -17.93
N LEU A 50 4.27 -7.37 -18.26
CA LEU A 50 5.03 -6.14 -18.42
C LEU A 50 5.69 -5.69 -17.11
N TYR A 51 4.96 -5.72 -15.98
CA TYR A 51 5.53 -5.38 -14.68
C TYR A 51 6.66 -6.33 -14.30
N GLN A 52 6.48 -7.63 -14.52
CA GLN A 52 7.51 -8.65 -14.31
C GLN A 52 8.73 -8.39 -15.19
N ALA A 53 8.54 -8.06 -16.47
CA ALA A 53 9.64 -7.74 -17.38
C ALA A 53 10.42 -6.50 -16.92
N ILE A 54 9.72 -5.44 -16.50
CA ILE A 54 10.36 -4.22 -15.97
C ILE A 54 11.15 -4.54 -14.69
N ALA A 55 10.58 -5.33 -13.77
CA ALA A 55 11.25 -5.76 -12.54
C ALA A 55 12.56 -6.51 -12.85
N MET A 56 12.53 -7.40 -13.85
CA MET A 56 13.71 -8.13 -14.31
C MET A 56 14.75 -7.26 -14.98
N ILE A 57 14.37 -6.22 -15.73
CA ILE A 57 15.29 -5.32 -16.43
C ILE A 57 15.91 -4.32 -15.46
N ALA A 58 15.11 -3.77 -14.55
CA ALA A 58 15.52 -2.73 -13.60
C ALA A 58 16.74 -3.13 -12.75
N LYS A 59 16.92 -4.42 -12.47
CA LYS A 59 18.08 -4.95 -11.73
C LYS A 59 19.43 -4.71 -12.42
N TYR A 60 19.42 -4.48 -13.74
CA TYR A 60 20.61 -4.22 -14.54
C TYR A 60 20.85 -2.74 -14.83
N ILE A 61 19.87 -1.88 -14.56
CA ILE A 61 19.99 -0.44 -14.78
C ILE A 61 20.62 0.20 -13.54
N PRO A 62 21.73 0.96 -13.68
CA PRO A 62 22.30 1.68 -12.55
C PRO A 62 21.31 2.63 -11.89
N ARG A 63 21.29 2.66 -10.56
CA ARG A 63 20.27 3.41 -9.79
C ARG A 63 20.21 4.90 -10.12
N PHE A 64 21.35 5.53 -10.37
CA PHE A 64 21.41 6.95 -10.73
C PHE A 64 20.75 7.27 -12.08
N VAL A 65 20.55 6.27 -12.93
CA VAL A 65 19.79 6.38 -14.19
C VAL A 65 18.33 6.02 -13.96
N LEU A 66 18.08 4.92 -13.23
CA LEU A 66 16.73 4.40 -13.06
C LEU A 66 15.85 5.34 -12.22
N ILE A 67 16.37 5.90 -11.13
CA ILE A 67 15.58 6.70 -10.19
C ILE A 67 14.98 7.95 -10.88
N PRO A 68 15.75 8.79 -11.60
CA PRO A 68 15.16 9.91 -12.36
C PRO A 68 14.13 9.45 -13.40
N LEU A 69 14.43 8.38 -14.16
CA LEU A 69 13.48 7.85 -15.14
C LEU A 69 12.16 7.39 -14.50
N MET A 70 12.23 6.78 -13.31
CA MET A 70 11.03 6.39 -12.57
C MET A 70 10.23 7.61 -12.16
N VAL A 71 10.86 8.59 -11.53
CA VAL A 71 10.19 9.77 -10.99
C VAL A 71 9.58 10.63 -12.10
N ASP A 72 10.29 10.79 -13.22
CA ASP A 72 9.88 11.70 -14.29
C ASP A 72 8.87 11.08 -15.27
N HIS A 73 8.84 9.76 -15.39
CA HIS A 73 8.12 9.08 -16.48
C HIS A 73 7.21 7.92 -16.05
N ILE A 74 7.33 7.43 -14.82
CA ILE A 74 6.55 6.28 -14.35
C ILE A 74 5.54 6.77 -13.32
N ARG A 75 4.26 6.46 -13.56
CA ARG A 75 3.20 6.78 -12.59
C ARG A 75 3.36 5.91 -11.33
N PRO A 76 3.06 6.42 -10.13
CA PRO A 76 3.19 5.67 -8.88
C PRO A 76 2.52 4.29 -8.89
N ALA A 77 1.30 4.18 -9.44
CA ALA A 77 0.59 2.89 -9.58
C ALA A 77 1.35 1.84 -10.42
N ILE A 78 2.07 2.29 -11.47
CA ILE A 78 2.90 1.41 -12.31
C ILE A 78 4.13 0.96 -11.52
N ALA A 79 4.79 1.89 -10.81
CA ALA A 79 5.93 1.56 -9.96
C ALA A 79 5.55 0.59 -8.83
N ALA A 80 4.36 0.73 -8.25
CA ALA A 80 3.82 -0.22 -7.28
C ALA A 80 3.55 -1.60 -7.91
N GLY A 81 3.01 -1.63 -9.14
CA GLY A 81 2.87 -2.85 -9.93
C GLY A 81 4.21 -3.58 -10.09
N VAL A 82 5.25 -2.87 -10.52
CA VAL A 82 6.61 -3.42 -10.65
C VAL A 82 7.19 -3.86 -9.30
N CYS A 83 6.96 -3.09 -8.23
CA CYS A 83 7.44 -3.38 -6.88
C CYS A 83 6.95 -4.74 -6.35
N ARG A 84 5.72 -5.14 -6.68
CA ARG A 84 5.16 -6.47 -6.34
C ARG A 84 5.97 -7.63 -6.92
N HIS A 85 6.65 -7.42 -8.05
CA HIS A 85 7.45 -8.42 -8.77
C HIS A 85 8.94 -8.42 -8.39
N MET A 86 9.43 -7.38 -7.74
CA MET A 86 10.84 -7.24 -7.34
C MET A 86 11.18 -7.96 -6.02
N GLY A 87 10.18 -8.17 -5.16
CA GLY A 87 10.37 -8.68 -3.81
C GLY A 87 10.90 -7.62 -2.83
N ILE A 88 10.67 -7.85 -1.53
CA ILE A 88 10.86 -6.86 -0.46
C ILE A 88 12.26 -6.25 -0.42
N GLU A 89 13.32 -7.07 -0.53
CA GLU A 89 14.71 -6.59 -0.44
C GLU A 89 15.06 -5.62 -1.56
N GLN A 90 14.69 -5.95 -2.79
CA GLN A 90 14.99 -5.12 -3.95
C GLN A 90 14.15 -3.84 -3.91
N SER A 91 12.87 -3.95 -3.56
CA SER A 91 11.97 -2.82 -3.40
C SER A 91 12.45 -1.85 -2.31
N ALA A 92 12.86 -2.35 -1.14
CA ALA A 92 13.49 -1.54 -0.09
C ALA A 92 14.79 -0.90 -0.59
N GLY A 93 15.55 -1.63 -1.40
CA GLY A 93 16.69 -1.10 -2.15
C GLY A 93 16.35 0.20 -2.86
N TYR A 94 15.36 0.21 -3.76
CA TYR A 94 14.97 1.41 -4.51
C TYR A 94 14.30 2.47 -3.63
N ALA A 95 13.44 2.07 -2.69
CA ALA A 95 12.75 2.97 -1.77
C ALA A 95 13.71 3.90 -0.99
N ASN A 96 14.91 3.41 -0.66
CA ASN A 96 15.93 4.21 0.01
C ASN A 96 16.46 5.41 -0.79
N ASP A 97 16.31 5.36 -2.12
CA ASP A 97 16.88 6.35 -3.05
C ASP A 97 15.78 7.18 -3.75
N LEU A 98 14.50 6.81 -3.62
CA LEU A 98 13.38 7.55 -4.19
C LEU A 98 13.11 8.85 -3.41
N PRO A 99 12.63 9.91 -4.10
CA PRO A 99 12.06 11.08 -3.44
C PRO A 99 10.89 10.68 -2.55
N LEU A 100 10.76 11.36 -1.42
CA LEU A 100 9.82 10.98 -0.36
C LEU A 100 8.36 11.10 -0.81
N GLU A 101 8.05 12.19 -1.50
CA GLU A 101 6.72 12.48 -2.03
C GLU A 101 6.31 11.44 -3.09
N TYR A 102 7.24 11.08 -3.97
CA TYR A 102 6.99 10.04 -4.98
C TYR A 102 6.79 8.67 -4.31
N PHE A 103 7.61 8.31 -3.33
CA PHE A 103 7.48 7.04 -2.62
C PHE A 103 6.19 6.94 -1.81
N SER A 104 5.73 8.05 -1.22
CA SER A 104 4.43 8.17 -0.57
C SER A 104 3.26 7.92 -1.54
N GLU A 105 3.34 8.39 -2.78
CA GLU A 105 2.31 8.05 -3.77
C GLU A 105 2.39 6.58 -4.23
N VAL A 106 3.58 5.99 -4.26
CA VAL A 106 3.75 4.57 -4.60
C VAL A 106 3.18 3.67 -3.51
N SER A 107 3.39 4.01 -2.24
CA SER A 107 2.95 3.19 -1.10
C SER A 107 1.44 3.02 -1.05
N LYS A 108 0.66 4.04 -1.44
CA LYS A 108 -0.82 3.99 -1.56
C LYS A 108 -1.36 2.94 -2.53
N HIS A 109 -0.50 2.38 -3.37
CA HIS A 109 -0.86 1.35 -4.36
C HIS A 109 -0.30 -0.03 -4.00
N LEU A 110 0.35 -0.18 -2.85
CA LEU A 110 0.83 -1.44 -2.29
C LEU A 110 -0.08 -1.87 -1.15
N ASP A 111 -0.16 -3.18 -0.90
CA ASP A 111 -0.84 -3.69 0.29
C ASP A 111 0.02 -3.42 1.55
N ASP A 112 -0.65 -3.29 2.69
CA ASP A 112 -0.02 -2.88 3.96
C ASP A 112 1.09 -3.83 4.41
N VAL A 113 0.95 -5.13 4.14
CA VAL A 113 1.95 -6.16 4.48
C VAL A 113 3.22 -5.98 3.65
N THR A 114 3.08 -5.83 2.33
CA THR A 114 4.20 -5.56 1.43
C THR A 114 4.90 -4.26 1.84
N MET A 115 4.12 -3.21 2.11
CA MET A 115 4.66 -1.91 2.48
C MET A 115 5.41 -1.96 3.82
N ALA A 116 4.85 -2.61 4.84
CA ALA A 116 5.52 -2.84 6.12
C ALA A 116 6.82 -3.64 5.94
N GLY A 117 6.83 -4.65 5.06
CA GLY A 117 8.03 -5.38 4.68
C GLY A 117 9.10 -4.48 4.06
N VAL A 118 8.73 -3.64 3.10
CA VAL A 118 9.62 -2.68 2.45
C VAL A 118 10.20 -1.69 3.46
N VAL A 119 9.34 -1.02 4.25
CA VAL A 119 9.77 -0.06 5.28
C VAL A 119 10.68 -0.73 6.31
N GLY A 120 10.35 -1.95 6.74
CA GLY A 120 11.15 -2.74 7.68
C GLY A 120 12.58 -3.02 7.21
N ARG A 121 12.80 -3.10 5.90
CA ARG A 121 14.11 -3.33 5.27
C ARG A 121 14.80 -2.07 4.74
N MET A 122 14.17 -0.91 4.80
CA MET A 122 14.81 0.36 4.47
C MET A 122 15.95 0.69 5.46
N LYS A 123 16.87 1.56 5.03
CA LYS A 123 17.86 2.17 5.92
C LYS A 123 17.11 2.97 6.98
N LYS A 124 17.52 2.83 8.24
CA LYS A 124 16.87 3.45 9.41
C LYS A 124 16.45 4.91 9.17
N HIS A 125 17.39 5.76 8.74
CA HIS A 125 17.13 7.18 8.49
C HIS A 125 16.06 7.43 7.42
N GLN A 126 15.99 6.61 6.38
CA GLN A 126 14.98 6.75 5.32
C GLN A 126 13.62 6.23 5.77
N ALA A 127 13.57 5.12 6.50
CA ALA A 127 12.35 4.64 7.13
C ALA A 127 11.77 5.67 8.11
N GLU A 128 12.61 6.26 8.97
CA GLU A 128 12.19 7.31 9.91
C GLU A 128 11.62 8.54 9.20
N LYS A 129 12.27 9.00 8.12
CA LYS A 129 11.76 10.08 7.27
C LYS A 129 10.41 9.76 6.65
N PHE A 130 10.26 8.56 6.10
CA PHE A 130 9.01 8.09 5.51
C PHE A 130 7.90 8.07 6.54
N ILE A 131 8.13 7.41 7.68
CA ILE A 131 7.17 7.32 8.78
C ILE A 131 6.75 8.72 9.23
N HIS A 132 7.70 9.63 9.44
CA HIS A 132 7.40 10.99 9.88
C HIS A 132 6.52 11.74 8.86
N TYR A 133 6.84 11.63 7.58
CA TYR A 133 6.08 12.27 6.51
C TYR A 133 4.66 11.70 6.40
N GLU A 134 4.51 10.38 6.44
CA GLU A 134 3.18 9.73 6.42
C GLU A 134 2.35 10.11 7.65
N LEU A 135 2.94 10.16 8.85
CA LEU A 135 2.22 10.61 10.05
C LEU A 135 1.69 12.05 9.92
N GLN A 136 2.40 12.92 9.19
CA GLN A 136 1.99 14.31 8.99
C GLN A 136 0.92 14.50 7.91
N HIS A 137 0.93 13.69 6.86
CA HIS A 137 0.11 13.91 5.67
C HIS A 137 -0.98 12.84 5.47
N HIS A 138 -0.73 11.62 5.93
CA HIS A 138 -1.49 10.41 5.64
C HIS A 138 -1.57 9.48 6.87
N LEU A 139 -1.98 10.04 8.02
CA LEU A 139 -1.97 9.35 9.31
C LEU A 139 -2.62 7.96 9.29
N LEU A 140 -3.82 7.83 8.69
CA LEU A 140 -4.56 6.57 8.63
C LEU A 140 -3.80 5.51 7.84
N HIS A 141 -3.26 5.87 6.68
CA HIS A 141 -2.45 4.97 5.87
C HIS A 141 -1.20 4.49 6.60
N MET A 142 -0.54 5.38 7.37
CA MET A 142 0.57 4.95 8.23
C MET A 142 0.11 3.98 9.33
N PHE A 143 -1.10 4.15 9.88
CA PHE A 143 -1.63 3.23 10.88
C PHE A 143 -1.90 1.86 10.29
N GLU A 144 -2.51 1.78 9.10
CA GLU A 144 -2.72 0.53 8.37
C GLU A 144 -1.39 -0.23 8.16
N ILE A 145 -0.35 0.44 7.66
CA ILE A 145 0.99 -0.14 7.52
C ILE A 145 1.57 -0.56 8.88
N ALA A 146 1.39 0.26 9.92
CA ALA A 146 1.98 0.04 11.22
C ALA A 146 1.44 -1.18 11.95
N GLU A 147 0.23 -1.65 11.65
CA GLU A 147 -0.29 -2.90 12.19
C GLU A 147 0.64 -4.09 11.90
N HIS A 148 1.34 -4.04 10.76
CA HIS A 148 2.23 -5.08 10.26
C HIS A 148 3.72 -4.82 10.56
N LEU A 149 4.06 -3.70 11.20
CA LEU A 149 5.45 -3.37 11.53
C LEU A 149 5.96 -4.10 12.76
N ASP A 150 7.27 -4.32 12.79
CA ASP A 150 7.96 -4.86 13.96
C ASP A 150 8.01 -3.87 15.14
N GLU A 151 8.27 -4.41 16.32
CA GLU A 151 8.31 -3.64 17.57
C GLU A 151 9.36 -2.52 17.58
N ARG A 152 10.41 -2.62 16.75
CA ARG A 152 11.47 -1.61 16.62
C ARG A 152 10.95 -0.40 15.84
N MET A 153 10.22 -0.62 14.75
CA MET A 153 9.64 0.45 13.94
C MET A 153 8.46 1.12 14.64
N LEU A 154 7.67 0.37 15.41
CA LEU A 154 6.61 0.96 16.25
C LEU A 154 7.16 1.97 17.27
N SER A 155 8.36 1.73 17.81
CA SER A 155 9.01 2.69 18.72
C SER A 155 9.39 4.00 18.02
N ILE A 156 9.60 4.00 16.71
CA ILE A 156 9.82 5.24 15.93
C ILE A 156 8.49 6.00 15.84
N ILE A 157 7.40 5.32 15.50
CA ILE A 157 6.07 5.92 15.42
C ILE A 157 5.66 6.54 16.75
N ALA A 158 5.86 5.82 17.86
CA ALA A 158 5.53 6.28 19.21
C ALA A 158 6.17 7.63 19.58
N ARG A 159 7.37 7.91 19.06
CA ARG A 159 8.08 9.18 19.32
C ARG A 159 7.54 10.36 18.52
N HIS A 160 6.83 10.09 17.42
CA HIS A 160 6.41 11.11 16.47
C HIS A 160 4.89 11.30 16.40
N VAL A 161 4.11 10.38 16.96
CA VAL A 161 2.64 10.48 16.99
C VAL A 161 2.15 10.99 18.34
N THR A 162 1.26 11.97 18.31
CA THR A 162 0.49 12.39 19.49
C THR A 162 -0.78 11.55 19.54
N LEU A 163 -0.88 10.63 20.50
CA LEU A 163 -2.06 9.78 20.68
C LEU A 163 -3.12 10.53 21.50
N PRO A 164 -4.42 10.22 21.32
CA PRO A 164 -5.47 10.74 22.20
C PRO A 164 -5.19 10.41 23.67
N GLU A 165 -5.34 11.39 24.56
CA GLU A 165 -5.02 11.27 25.99
C GLU A 165 -6.00 10.38 26.77
N HIS A 166 -7.26 10.30 26.32
CA HIS A 166 -8.31 9.61 27.05
C HIS A 166 -8.56 8.22 26.47
N SER A 167 -8.59 7.20 27.33
CA SER A 167 -8.81 5.81 26.96
C SER A 167 -10.19 5.54 26.36
N ASP A 168 -11.17 6.39 26.69
CA ASP A 168 -12.55 6.27 26.20
C ASP A 168 -12.68 6.64 24.72
N ASP A 169 -11.78 7.50 24.19
CA ASP A 169 -11.72 7.85 22.77
C ASP A 169 -11.26 6.66 21.88
N LEU A 170 -10.68 5.63 22.49
CA LEU A 170 -10.14 4.46 21.80
C LEU A 170 -11.09 3.27 21.75
N LEU A 171 -12.22 3.31 22.45
CA LEU A 171 -13.12 2.16 22.57
C LEU A 171 -13.70 1.72 21.21
N GLU A 172 -13.91 2.67 20.29
CA GLU A 172 -14.45 2.42 18.94
C GLU A 172 -13.44 2.68 17.80
N HIS A 173 -12.17 2.97 18.09
CA HIS A 173 -11.21 3.29 17.04
C HIS A 173 -10.73 2.01 16.29
N PRO A 174 -10.76 1.96 14.94
CA PRO A 174 -10.38 0.78 14.17
C PRO A 174 -8.99 0.24 14.53
N HIS A 175 -8.04 1.14 14.78
CA HIS A 175 -6.64 0.81 15.12
C HIS A 175 -6.36 0.73 16.64
N ARG A 176 -7.36 0.41 17.48
CA ARG A 176 -7.22 0.41 18.95
C ARG A 176 -6.03 -0.41 19.45
N GLU A 177 -5.82 -1.61 18.91
CA GLU A 177 -4.75 -2.50 19.36
C GLU A 177 -3.36 -1.96 18.97
N LEU A 178 -3.23 -1.38 17.79
CA LEU A 178 -2.02 -0.67 17.38
C LEU A 178 -1.74 0.52 18.30
N ILE A 179 -2.75 1.34 18.58
CA ILE A 179 -2.60 2.51 19.46
C ILE A 179 -2.14 2.08 20.85
N ARG A 180 -2.66 0.95 21.37
CA ARG A 180 -2.20 0.36 22.63
C ARG A 180 -0.72 -0.03 22.56
N ARG A 181 -0.30 -0.76 21.51
CA ARG A 181 1.10 -1.17 21.30
C ARG A 181 2.06 0.03 21.18
N ILE A 182 1.61 1.12 20.56
CA ILE A 182 2.39 2.36 20.43
C ILE A 182 2.50 3.07 21.79
N ARG A 183 1.41 3.12 22.56
CA ARG A 183 1.38 3.77 23.88
C ARG A 183 2.32 3.11 24.89
N ASP A 184 2.43 1.78 24.88
CA ASP A 184 3.36 1.04 25.76
C ASP A 184 4.84 1.35 25.48
N LYS A 185 5.14 2.12 24.43
CA LYS A 185 6.49 2.48 23.97
C LYS A 185 6.84 3.97 24.14
N GLN A 186 5.90 4.79 24.61
CA GLN A 186 6.14 6.19 24.99
C GLN A 186 6.72 6.26 26.41
#